data_AF-A8QD57-F1
#
_entry.id   AF-A8QD57-F1
#
_cell.length_a   1.000
_cell.length_b   1.000
_cell.length_c   1.000
_cell.angle_alpha   90.00
_cell.angle_beta   90.00
_cell.angle_gamma   90.00
#
_symmetry.space_group_name_H-M   'P 1'
#
loop_
_entity.id
_entity.type
_entity.pdbx_description
1 polymer ?
#
loop_
_entity_poly.entity_id
_entity_poly.type
_entity_poly.pdbx_seq_one_letter_code
_entity_poly.pdbx_strand_id
1 'polypeptide(L)'
;MQRPEYIIEHMEEDEPDAPAHFPPWALLEYRHMLYHIGAGSTVHFTALSQASLDALEEAFSQPLLPLTNPAKFELHAKSVTTLAKERGWSMERICLLDPKAPLPLSVRDAGMHTSQAPAPSSASQAMPFTHFLFGGILGDDPPRDRTSSLRNMGFPGRHLGSVQMSTDTAVGVTKRVVEDGLRLGLAELQGTEGADIDSDGQGSLVFVDSPTIEFGRGESVRIWTTSRCLVDA
;
A
#
# COMPACT_ATOMS: atom_id res chain seq x y z
N MET A 1 20.21 -6.20 2.81
CA MET A 1 19.17 -6.58 1.83
C MET A 1 18.75 -5.33 1.06
N GLN A 2 18.34 -5.47 -0.19
CA GLN A 2 17.72 -4.37 -0.94
C GLN A 2 16.35 -4.07 -0.32
N ARG A 3 16.00 -2.79 -0.18
CA ARG A 3 14.67 -2.38 0.27
C ARG A 3 13.62 -2.89 -0.74
N PRO A 4 12.43 -3.32 -0.29
CA PRO A 4 11.37 -3.68 -1.22
C PRO A 4 10.93 -2.46 -2.05
N GLU A 5 10.38 -2.72 -3.23
CA GLU A 5 9.77 -1.72 -4.11
C GLU A 5 8.24 -1.78 -3.99
N TYR A 6 7.55 -0.72 -4.39
CA TYR A 6 6.11 -0.58 -4.18
C TYR A 6 5.43 -0.36 -5.53
N ILE A 7 4.32 -1.04 -5.78
CA ILE A 7 3.62 -1.00 -7.06
C ILE A 7 2.18 -0.53 -6.81
N ILE A 8 1.79 0.55 -7.48
CA ILE A 8 0.44 1.10 -7.46
C ILE A 8 -0.17 0.81 -8.82
N GLU A 9 -1.02 -0.21 -8.90
CA GLU A 9 -1.78 -0.49 -10.13
C GLU A 9 -2.93 0.51 -10.23
N HIS A 10 -2.88 1.36 -11.24
CA HIS A 10 -3.95 2.29 -11.54
C HIS A 10 -5.13 1.52 -12.15
N MET A 11 -6.31 1.67 -11.57
CA MET A 11 -7.50 0.86 -11.91
C MET A 11 -8.70 1.71 -12.32
N GLU A 12 -8.45 2.92 -12.82
CA GLU A 12 -9.50 3.74 -13.43
C GLU A 12 -9.73 3.35 -14.89
N GLU A 13 -10.98 3.44 -15.31
CA GLU A 13 -11.35 3.30 -16.71
C GLU A 13 -10.99 4.60 -17.44
N ASP A 14 -9.79 4.65 -18.00
CA ASP A 14 -9.39 5.74 -18.89
C ASP A 14 -9.85 5.43 -20.33
N GLU A 15 -10.77 6.23 -20.86
CA GLU A 15 -11.02 6.25 -22.30
C GLU A 15 -9.74 6.69 -23.03
N PRO A 16 -9.27 5.99 -24.09
CA PRO A 16 -7.94 6.20 -24.67
C PRO A 16 -7.61 7.63 -25.09
N ASP A 17 -8.63 8.41 -25.46
CA ASP A 17 -8.52 9.79 -25.94
C ASP A 17 -9.02 10.83 -24.90
N ALA A 18 -9.42 10.39 -23.70
CA ALA A 18 -9.87 11.29 -22.65
C ALA A 18 -8.67 11.95 -21.94
N PRO A 19 -8.82 13.21 -21.50
CA PRO A 19 -7.81 13.84 -20.65
C PRO A 19 -7.69 13.08 -19.33
N ALA A 20 -6.47 13.10 -18.75
CA ALA A 20 -6.26 12.56 -17.41
C ALA A 20 -7.20 13.24 -16.42
N HIS A 21 -7.94 12.42 -15.69
CA HIS A 21 -8.86 12.91 -14.68
C HIS A 21 -8.43 12.42 -13.29
N PHE A 22 -7.45 13.12 -12.71
CA PHE A 22 -7.12 12.96 -11.30
C PHE A 22 -7.84 14.02 -10.47
N PRO A 23 -8.75 13.64 -9.56
CA PRO A 23 -9.22 14.60 -8.58
C PRO A 23 -8.02 15.04 -7.71
N PRO A 24 -7.95 16.31 -7.26
CA PRO A 24 -6.78 16.83 -6.56
C PRO A 24 -6.32 16.00 -5.34
N TRP A 25 -7.26 15.38 -4.64
CA TRP A 25 -6.96 14.53 -3.49
C TRP A 25 -6.22 13.23 -3.88
N ALA A 26 -6.55 12.60 -5.00
CA ALA A 26 -5.88 11.38 -5.46
C ALA A 26 -4.42 11.67 -5.84
N LEU A 27 -4.17 12.84 -6.42
CA LEU A 27 -2.81 13.29 -6.70
C LEU A 27 -2.01 13.56 -5.42
N LEU A 28 -2.65 14.10 -4.38
CA LEU A 28 -2.00 14.29 -3.09
C LEU A 28 -1.64 12.94 -2.44
N GLU A 29 -2.53 11.95 -2.47
CA GLU A 29 -2.25 10.60 -1.97
C GLU A 29 -1.05 9.97 -2.70
N TYR A 30 -1.03 10.03 -4.03
CA TYR A 30 0.07 9.52 -4.85
C TYR A 30 1.42 10.14 -4.49
N ARG A 31 1.44 11.46 -4.36
CA ARG A 31 2.65 12.17 -3.96
C ARG A 31 3.05 11.79 -2.54
N HIS A 32 2.10 11.66 -1.63
CA HIS A 32 2.33 11.30 -0.23
C HIS A 32 2.96 9.91 -0.07
N MET A 33 2.56 8.92 -0.91
CA MET A 33 3.18 7.59 -0.95
C MET A 33 4.70 7.65 -1.13
N LEU A 34 5.18 8.54 -2.02
CA LEU A 34 6.62 8.71 -2.25
C LEU A 34 7.33 9.12 -0.96
N TYR A 35 6.71 9.96 -0.13
CA TYR A 35 7.29 10.42 1.13
C TYR A 35 7.18 9.40 2.25
N HIS A 36 6.09 8.62 2.32
CA HIS A 36 6.00 7.49 3.24
C HIS A 36 7.11 6.47 3.01
N ILE A 37 7.39 6.16 1.74
CA ILE A 37 8.41 5.18 1.38
C ILE A 37 9.81 5.77 1.56
N GLY A 38 9.99 7.02 1.14
CA GLY A 38 11.23 7.77 1.30
C GLY A 38 12.41 7.26 0.46
N ALA A 39 13.51 8.01 0.48
CA ALA A 39 14.69 7.75 -0.36
C ALA A 39 15.29 6.33 -0.19
N GLY A 40 15.71 5.72 -1.30
CA GLY A 40 16.36 4.40 -1.32
C GLY A 40 15.46 3.23 -1.73
N SER A 41 14.20 3.50 -2.06
CA SER A 41 13.27 2.57 -2.72
C SER A 41 12.59 3.28 -3.92
N THR A 42 11.79 2.53 -4.68
CA THR A 42 11.08 2.97 -5.89
C THR A 42 9.59 2.66 -5.78
N VAL A 43 8.76 3.60 -6.25
CA VAL A 43 7.32 3.43 -6.44
C VAL A 43 7.02 3.34 -7.92
N HIS A 44 6.45 2.22 -8.37
CA HIS A 44 6.03 2.01 -9.74
C HIS A 44 4.53 2.26 -9.84
N PHE A 45 4.14 3.26 -10.63
CA PHE A 45 2.73 3.47 -10.97
C PHE A 45 2.47 2.80 -12.32
N THR A 46 1.60 1.79 -12.33
CA THR A 46 1.36 0.90 -13.47
C THR A 46 -0.06 1.04 -14.01
N ALA A 47 -0.30 0.54 -15.22
CA ALA A 47 -1.58 0.61 -15.92
C ALA A 47 -2.14 2.04 -16.10
N LEU A 48 -1.25 3.02 -16.32
CA LEU A 48 -1.64 4.41 -16.59
C LEU A 48 -1.99 4.62 -18.07
N SER A 49 -2.97 5.47 -18.37
CA SER A 49 -3.12 6.02 -19.73
C SER A 49 -1.98 6.99 -20.07
N GLN A 50 -1.82 7.30 -21.36
CA GLN A 50 -0.80 8.27 -21.80
C GLN A 50 -1.03 9.65 -21.18
N ALA A 51 -2.28 10.10 -21.09
CA ALA A 51 -2.61 11.36 -20.44
C ALA A 51 -2.22 11.33 -18.96
N SER A 52 -2.45 10.21 -18.28
CA SER A 52 -2.11 10.04 -16.86
C SER A 52 -0.61 10.04 -16.61
N LEU A 53 0.20 9.49 -17.52
CA LEU A 53 1.67 9.57 -17.46
C LEU A 53 2.13 11.04 -17.43
N ASP A 54 1.67 11.85 -18.39
CA ASP A 54 2.10 13.25 -18.52
C ASP A 54 1.69 14.08 -17.29
N ALA A 55 0.46 13.89 -16.79
CA ALA A 55 -0.05 14.59 -15.63
C ALA A 55 0.72 14.24 -14.33
N LEU A 56 1.08 12.97 -14.14
CA LEU A 56 1.83 12.53 -12.96
C LEU A 56 3.30 12.97 -13.02
N GLU A 57 3.92 12.94 -14.20
CA GLU A 57 5.29 13.44 -14.39
C GLU A 57 5.38 14.92 -13.99
N GLU A 58 4.44 15.75 -14.46
CA GLU A 58 4.35 17.16 -14.07
C GLU A 58 4.14 17.31 -12.57
N ALA A 59 3.18 16.59 -12.00
CA ALA A 59 2.83 16.72 -10.59
C ALA A 59 3.94 16.26 -9.63
N PHE A 60 4.68 15.21 -9.99
CA PHE A 60 5.76 14.66 -9.16
C PHE A 60 7.07 15.44 -9.29
N SER A 61 7.24 16.21 -10.37
CA SER A 61 8.37 17.14 -10.51
C SER A 61 8.36 18.26 -9.46
N GLN A 62 7.20 18.56 -8.88
CA GLN A 62 7.03 19.59 -7.87
C GLN A 62 7.20 18.98 -6.46
N PRO A 63 8.06 19.53 -5.59
CA PRO A 63 8.20 19.03 -4.23
C PRO A 63 6.94 19.33 -3.39
N LEU A 64 6.59 18.41 -2.48
CA LEU A 64 5.64 18.68 -1.39
C LEU A 64 6.40 19.23 -0.18
N LEU A 65 6.47 20.55 -0.04
CA LEU A 65 7.06 21.15 1.17
C LEU A 65 6.10 21.00 2.37
N PRO A 66 6.60 20.78 3.61
CA PRO A 66 8.01 20.73 4.02
C PRO A 66 8.64 19.32 3.93
N LEU A 67 7.98 18.35 3.29
CA LEU A 67 8.49 16.98 3.23
C LEU A 67 9.76 16.92 2.37
N THR A 68 10.79 16.30 2.93
CA THR A 68 12.10 16.14 2.29
C THR A 68 12.45 14.66 2.20
N ASN A 69 13.02 14.22 1.08
CA ASN A 69 13.46 12.85 0.79
C ASN A 69 12.38 11.86 0.30
N PRO A 70 11.66 12.16 -0.80
CA PRO A 70 10.76 11.18 -1.42
C PRO A 70 11.51 9.97 -1.98
N ALA A 71 10.80 8.86 -2.15
CA ALA A 71 11.23 7.72 -2.94
C ALA A 71 11.43 8.10 -4.42
N LYS A 72 12.15 7.26 -5.16
CA LYS A 72 12.13 7.35 -6.62
C LYS A 72 10.75 6.91 -7.12
N PHE A 73 10.34 7.37 -8.28
CA PHE A 73 9.15 6.87 -8.94
C PHE A 73 9.46 6.45 -10.38
N GLU A 74 8.66 5.52 -10.89
CA GLU A 74 8.60 5.19 -12.31
C GLU A 74 7.12 5.10 -12.74
N LEU A 75 6.80 5.67 -13.90
CA LEU A 75 5.45 5.67 -14.46
C LEU A 75 5.37 4.72 -15.66
N HIS A 76 4.34 3.88 -15.71
CA HIS A 76 4.21 2.82 -16.73
C HIS A 76 2.78 2.76 -17.27
N ALA A 77 2.65 2.75 -18.61
CA ALA A 77 1.39 2.40 -19.25
C ALA A 77 1.05 0.92 -19.16
N LYS A 78 2.05 0.07 -18.89
CA LYS A 78 1.91 -1.39 -18.82
C LYS A 78 1.35 -1.80 -17.47
N SER A 79 0.56 -2.87 -17.44
CA SER A 79 0.11 -3.51 -16.20
C SER A 79 1.28 -4.12 -15.41
N VAL A 80 1.09 -4.33 -14.11
CA VAL A 80 2.08 -4.98 -13.23
C VAL A 80 2.56 -6.33 -13.77
N THR A 81 1.66 -7.14 -14.35
CA THR A 81 2.02 -8.47 -14.87
C THR A 81 2.93 -8.41 -16.10
N THR A 82 2.68 -7.43 -16.97
CA THR A 82 3.51 -7.19 -18.15
C THR A 82 4.87 -6.65 -17.73
N LEU A 83 4.89 -5.66 -16.84
CA LEU A 83 6.12 -5.08 -16.30
C LEU A 83 6.97 -6.13 -15.58
N ALA A 84 6.35 -6.98 -14.73
CA ALA A 84 7.02 -8.06 -14.02
C ALA A 84 7.70 -9.04 -14.98
N LYS A 85 7.01 -9.43 -16.06
CA LYS A 85 7.58 -10.31 -17.09
C LYS A 85 8.79 -9.68 -17.79
N GLU A 86 8.71 -8.41 -18.15
CA GLU A 86 9.79 -7.69 -18.85
C GLU A 86 11.02 -7.46 -17.96
N ARG A 87 10.80 -7.16 -16.68
CA ARG A 87 11.86 -6.95 -15.68
C ARG A 87 12.39 -8.25 -15.09
N GLY A 88 11.74 -9.39 -15.36
CA GLY A 88 12.10 -10.69 -14.78
C GLY A 88 11.75 -10.80 -13.28
N TRP A 89 10.75 -10.06 -12.81
CA TRP A 89 10.26 -10.16 -11.44
C TRP A 89 9.50 -11.47 -11.23
N SER A 90 9.82 -12.19 -10.15
CA SER A 90 9.05 -13.38 -9.77
C SER A 90 7.71 -12.95 -9.17
N MET A 91 6.61 -13.43 -9.76
CA MET A 91 5.25 -13.19 -9.28
C MET A 91 5.04 -13.66 -7.83
N GLU A 92 5.72 -14.73 -7.42
CA GLU A 92 5.69 -15.25 -6.03
C GLU A 92 6.37 -14.31 -5.03
N ARG A 93 7.15 -13.32 -5.51
CA ARG A 93 7.83 -12.30 -4.70
C ARG A 93 7.16 -10.93 -4.79
N ILE A 94 5.98 -10.84 -5.39
CA ILE A 94 5.14 -9.65 -5.46
C ILE A 94 3.91 -9.90 -4.57
N CYS A 95 3.85 -9.25 -3.41
CA CYS A 95 2.75 -9.41 -2.47
C CYS A 95 1.62 -8.45 -2.79
N LEU A 96 0.42 -8.95 -3.06
CA LEU A 96 -0.79 -8.14 -3.18
C LEU A 96 -1.35 -7.81 -1.78
N LEU A 97 -1.51 -6.53 -1.49
CA LEU A 97 -2.27 -6.08 -0.33
C LEU A 97 -3.76 -6.16 -0.67
N ASP A 98 -4.46 -7.08 -0.03
CA ASP A 98 -5.85 -7.43 -0.30
C ASP A 98 -6.61 -7.63 1.02
N PRO A 99 -7.69 -6.87 1.28
CA PRO A 99 -8.52 -7.06 2.46
C PRO A 99 -9.10 -8.48 2.62
N LYS A 100 -9.18 -9.25 1.53
CA LYS A 100 -9.66 -10.64 1.54
C LYS A 100 -8.54 -11.69 1.60
N ALA A 101 -7.28 -11.27 1.70
CA ALA A 101 -6.19 -12.22 1.87
C ALA A 101 -6.35 -12.98 3.20
N PRO A 102 -5.94 -14.26 3.26
CA PRO A 102 -6.16 -15.10 4.45
C PRO A 102 -5.19 -14.80 5.61
N LEU A 103 -4.09 -14.10 5.34
CA LEU A 103 -3.01 -13.86 6.31
C LEU A 103 -2.75 -12.36 6.47
N PRO A 104 -2.54 -11.86 7.70
CA PRO A 104 -2.17 -10.47 7.92
C PRO A 104 -0.72 -10.24 7.49
N LEU A 105 -0.41 -9.01 7.09
CA LEU A 105 0.97 -8.59 6.84
C LEU A 105 1.81 -8.76 8.12
N SER A 106 3.00 -9.34 7.98
CA SER A 106 3.95 -9.59 9.07
C SER A 106 5.25 -8.83 8.84
N VAL A 107 5.92 -8.43 9.94
CA VAL A 107 7.26 -7.82 9.89
C VAL A 107 8.29 -8.67 9.13
N ARG A 108 8.07 -10.00 9.06
CA ARG A 108 8.97 -10.93 8.38
C ARG A 108 8.84 -10.91 6.85
N ASP A 109 7.78 -10.33 6.30
CA ASP A 109 7.37 -10.56 4.91
C ASP A 109 8.38 -10.01 3.89
N ALA A 110 9.16 -8.96 4.23
CA ALA A 110 10.28 -8.48 3.41
C ALA A 110 11.65 -9.11 3.78
N GLY A 111 11.68 -10.04 4.75
CA GLY A 111 12.89 -10.72 5.20
C GLY A 111 13.89 -9.84 5.97
N MET A 112 13.50 -8.62 6.32
CA MET A 112 14.34 -7.65 7.04
C MET A 112 14.25 -7.83 8.56
N HIS A 113 13.13 -8.38 9.05
CA HIS A 113 12.89 -8.65 10.46
C HIS A 113 12.50 -10.12 10.66
N THR A 114 12.66 -10.60 11.88
CA THR A 114 12.22 -11.94 12.28
C THR A 114 10.92 -11.86 13.05
N SER A 115 10.05 -12.83 12.84
CA SER A 115 8.87 -13.07 13.69
C SER A 115 8.95 -14.48 14.27
N GLN A 116 8.66 -14.59 15.56
CA GLN A 116 8.55 -15.83 16.32
C GLN A 116 7.17 -16.46 16.17
N ALA A 117 6.17 -15.72 15.69
CA ALA A 117 4.87 -16.30 15.39
C ALA A 117 5.06 -17.48 14.41
N PRO A 118 4.37 -18.61 14.61
CA PRO A 118 4.50 -19.77 13.74
C PRO A 118 4.32 -19.37 12.28
N ALA A 119 5.18 -19.90 11.40
CA ALA A 119 4.96 -19.74 9.97
C ALA A 119 3.58 -20.33 9.62
N PRO A 120 2.81 -19.68 8.73
CA PRO A 120 1.53 -20.20 8.29
C PRO A 120 1.68 -21.64 7.80
N SER A 121 0.69 -22.48 8.08
CA SER A 121 0.63 -23.88 7.65
C SER A 121 0.69 -24.04 6.13
N SER A 122 0.28 -23.00 5.39
CA SER A 122 0.36 -22.90 3.93
C SER A 122 1.70 -22.37 3.40
N ALA A 123 2.59 -21.88 4.26
CA ALA A 123 3.86 -21.28 3.88
C ALA A 123 4.99 -22.33 3.80
N SER A 124 4.95 -23.19 2.78
CA SER A 124 6.14 -23.97 2.41
C SER A 124 7.25 -23.01 1.98
N GLN A 125 8.25 -22.79 2.83
CA GLN A 125 9.41 -21.91 2.61
C GLN A 125 9.08 -20.61 1.85
N ALA A 126 8.22 -19.77 2.43
CA ALA A 126 7.90 -18.48 1.83
C ALA A 126 9.16 -17.60 1.75
N MET A 127 9.61 -17.36 0.52
CA MET A 127 10.72 -16.46 0.27
C MET A 127 10.28 -15.01 0.52
N PRO A 128 11.17 -14.12 1.03
CA PRO A 128 10.82 -12.73 1.27
C PRO A 128 10.27 -12.04 0.02
N PHE A 129 9.22 -11.23 0.17
CA PHE A 129 8.72 -10.40 -0.91
C PHE A 129 9.71 -9.30 -1.26
N THR A 130 9.71 -8.95 -2.54
CA THR A 130 10.53 -7.86 -3.11
C THR A 130 9.69 -6.67 -3.52
N HIS A 131 8.40 -6.91 -3.78
CA HIS A 131 7.47 -5.88 -4.17
C HIS A 131 6.18 -6.01 -3.38
N PHE A 132 5.57 -4.88 -3.07
CA PHE A 132 4.23 -4.80 -2.48
C PHE A 132 3.31 -4.07 -3.45
N LEU A 133 2.24 -4.75 -3.86
CA LEU A 133 1.30 -4.34 -4.89
C LEU A 133 -0.02 -3.88 -4.24
N PHE A 134 -0.48 -2.71 -4.65
CA PHE A 134 -1.72 -2.08 -4.21
C PHE A 134 -2.62 -1.86 -5.43
N GLY A 135 -3.88 -2.29 -5.33
CA GLY A 135 -4.86 -2.12 -6.41
C GLY A 135 -5.89 -1.06 -6.08
N GLY A 136 -6.06 -0.09 -6.98
CA GLY A 136 -7.14 0.90 -6.93
C GLY A 136 -6.89 2.02 -5.91
N ILE A 137 -7.18 3.25 -6.34
CA ILE A 137 -6.92 4.48 -5.58
C ILE A 137 -8.18 4.99 -4.91
N LEU A 138 -9.36 4.70 -5.50
CA LEU A 138 -10.56 5.40 -5.11
C LEU A 138 -11.33 4.60 -4.05
N GLY A 139 -11.24 5.11 -2.82
CA GLY A 139 -12.07 4.71 -1.69
C GLY A 139 -13.53 5.08 -1.92
N ASP A 140 -14.27 4.18 -2.57
CA ASP A 140 -15.72 4.22 -2.57
C ASP A 140 -16.24 3.89 -1.15
N ASP A 141 -17.33 4.53 -0.73
CA ASP A 141 -18.13 4.11 0.43
C ASP A 141 -19.56 3.77 -0.05
N PRO A 142 -19.97 2.49 -0.03
CA PRO A 142 -19.22 1.33 0.46
C PRO A 142 -18.04 0.92 -0.45
N PRO A 143 -17.02 0.24 0.12
CA PRO A 143 -15.85 -0.20 -0.64
C PRO A 143 -16.23 -1.07 -1.83
N ARG A 144 -15.66 -0.78 -3.00
CA ARG A 144 -15.70 -1.67 -4.17
C ARG A 144 -14.50 -2.61 -4.15
N ASP A 145 -14.71 -3.89 -4.46
CA ASP A 145 -13.64 -4.92 -4.54
C ASP A 145 -12.83 -4.75 -5.85
N ARG A 146 -12.15 -3.62 -5.99
CA ARG A 146 -11.34 -3.30 -7.17
C ARG A 146 -10.12 -4.22 -7.27
N THR A 147 -9.60 -4.71 -6.15
CA THR A 147 -8.50 -5.70 -6.10
C THR A 147 -8.89 -7.08 -6.64
N SER A 148 -10.19 -7.36 -6.88
CA SER A 148 -10.67 -8.65 -7.38
C SER A 148 -10.02 -9.10 -8.69
N SER A 149 -9.72 -8.18 -9.62
CA SER A 149 -9.07 -8.54 -10.87
C SER A 149 -7.61 -8.96 -10.65
N LEU A 150 -6.89 -8.29 -9.74
CA LEU A 150 -5.52 -8.62 -9.34
C LEU A 150 -5.44 -9.94 -8.56
N ARG A 151 -6.42 -10.22 -7.69
CA ARG A 151 -6.49 -11.47 -6.90
C ARG A 151 -6.45 -12.71 -7.79
N ASN A 152 -7.08 -12.64 -8.98
CA ASN A 152 -7.14 -13.74 -9.92
C ASN A 152 -5.83 -13.94 -10.72
N MET A 153 -4.82 -13.07 -10.55
CA MET A 153 -3.54 -13.14 -11.27
C MET A 153 -2.47 -13.99 -10.56
N GLY A 154 -2.79 -14.58 -9.40
CA GLY A 154 -1.91 -15.54 -8.71
C GLY A 154 -0.85 -14.91 -7.81
N PHE A 155 -0.97 -13.63 -7.45
CA PHE A 155 -0.10 -13.00 -6.46
C PHE A 155 -0.37 -13.57 -5.05
N PRO A 156 0.67 -13.83 -4.23
CA PRO A 156 0.47 -14.08 -2.81
C PRO A 156 -0.11 -12.84 -2.12
N GLY A 157 -1.09 -13.04 -1.24
CA GLY A 157 -1.82 -11.95 -0.59
C GLY A 157 -1.48 -11.74 0.89
N ARG A 158 -1.61 -10.49 1.35
CA ARG A 158 -1.65 -10.10 2.77
C ARG A 158 -2.75 -9.07 3.02
N HIS A 159 -3.39 -9.08 4.20
CA HIS A 159 -4.33 -8.03 4.61
C HIS A 159 -3.73 -7.13 5.70
N LEU A 160 -4.27 -5.92 5.85
CA LEU A 160 -3.81 -4.91 6.82
C LEU A 160 -4.78 -4.74 8.00
N GLY A 161 -5.56 -5.78 8.29
CA GLY A 161 -6.72 -5.75 9.19
C GLY A 161 -8.05 -5.74 8.44
N SER A 162 -9.15 -5.62 9.19
CA SER A 162 -10.52 -5.68 8.66
C SER A 162 -11.07 -4.33 8.18
N VAL A 163 -10.45 -3.23 8.63
CA VAL A 163 -10.89 -1.86 8.34
C VAL A 163 -10.11 -1.32 7.14
N GLN A 164 -10.81 -0.66 6.22
CA GLN A 164 -10.22 -0.11 5.01
C GLN A 164 -9.24 1.03 5.34
N MET A 165 -8.21 1.16 4.53
CA MET A 165 -7.28 2.30 4.54
C MET A 165 -7.35 3.01 3.18
N SER A 166 -7.07 4.31 3.15
CA SER A 166 -6.69 4.96 1.89
C SER A 166 -5.42 4.30 1.36
N THR A 167 -5.20 4.36 0.05
CA THR A 167 -4.08 3.65 -0.57
C THR A 167 -2.74 4.17 -0.06
N ASP A 168 -2.61 5.47 0.19
CA ASP A 168 -1.39 6.06 0.77
C ASP A 168 -1.14 5.59 2.21
N THR A 169 -2.20 5.49 3.03
CA THR A 169 -2.11 4.91 4.38
C THR A 169 -1.69 3.44 4.31
N ALA A 170 -2.28 2.65 3.42
CA ALA A 170 -1.92 1.24 3.24
C ALA A 170 -0.45 1.06 2.85
N VAL A 171 0.07 1.93 1.97
CA VAL A 171 1.49 1.98 1.59
C VAL A 171 2.37 2.33 2.79
N GLY A 172 2.03 3.38 3.54
CA GLY A 172 2.78 3.80 4.73
C GLY A 172 2.81 2.74 5.82
N VAL A 173 1.67 2.10 6.10
CA VAL A 173 1.55 0.97 7.03
C VAL A 173 2.42 -0.19 6.56
N THR A 174 2.33 -0.57 5.28
CA THR A 174 3.12 -1.68 4.74
C THR A 174 4.61 -1.44 4.93
N LYS A 175 5.09 -0.24 4.58
CA LYS A 175 6.49 0.15 4.79
C LYS A 175 6.89 0.05 6.25
N ARG A 176 6.09 0.61 7.16
CA ARG A 176 6.38 0.60 8.60
C ARG A 176 6.42 -0.83 9.17
N VAL A 177 5.59 -1.73 8.66
CA VAL A 177 5.61 -3.14 9.06
C VAL A 177 6.86 -3.84 8.52
N VAL A 178 7.06 -3.83 7.20
CA VAL A 178 8.04 -4.72 6.57
C VAL A 178 9.47 -4.18 6.61
N GLU A 179 9.62 -2.85 6.69
CA GLU A 179 10.93 -2.18 6.72
C GLU A 179 11.29 -1.68 8.11
N ASP A 180 10.34 -1.06 8.83
CA ASP A 180 10.60 -0.53 10.17
C ASP A 180 10.29 -1.55 11.27
N GLY A 181 9.78 -2.74 10.97
CA GLY A 181 9.55 -3.79 11.96
C GLY A 181 8.51 -3.43 13.01
N LEU A 182 7.55 -2.57 12.68
CA LEU A 182 6.42 -2.23 13.55
C LEU A 182 5.23 -3.13 13.20
N ARG A 183 4.84 -4.04 14.11
CA ARG A 183 3.70 -4.92 13.87
C ARG A 183 2.39 -4.13 13.75
N LEU A 184 1.39 -4.73 13.09
CA LEU A 184 0.06 -4.11 12.96
C LEU A 184 -0.55 -3.80 14.34
N GLY A 185 -0.33 -4.62 15.37
CA GLY A 185 -0.79 -4.31 16.73
C GLY A 185 -2.31 -4.22 16.89
N LEU A 186 -3.07 -4.77 15.95
CA LEU A 186 -4.53 -4.79 15.97
C LEU A 186 -5.03 -5.91 16.88
N ALA A 187 -5.94 -5.58 17.81
CA ALA A 187 -6.51 -6.55 18.75
C ALA A 187 -7.22 -7.71 18.03
N GLU A 188 -7.85 -7.46 16.89
CA GLU A 188 -8.55 -8.47 16.07
C GLU A 188 -7.62 -9.54 15.48
N LEU A 189 -6.31 -9.29 15.42
CA LEU A 189 -5.33 -10.23 14.86
C LEU A 189 -4.73 -11.14 15.94
N GLN A 190 -4.97 -10.88 17.23
CA GLN A 190 -4.38 -11.68 18.30
C GLN A 190 -4.84 -13.14 18.21
N GLY A 191 -3.88 -14.06 18.13
CA GLY A 191 -4.13 -15.49 18.01
C GLY A 191 -4.57 -15.97 16.63
N THR A 192 -4.62 -15.08 15.62
CA THR A 192 -4.86 -15.47 14.23
C THR A 192 -3.58 -16.04 13.60
N GLU A 193 -3.73 -16.95 12.63
CA GLU A 193 -2.60 -17.56 11.94
C GLU A 193 -1.79 -16.52 11.16
N GLY A 194 -0.46 -16.57 11.28
CA GLY A 194 0.44 -15.66 10.58
C GLY A 194 0.56 -14.26 11.18
N ALA A 195 -0.26 -13.90 12.17
CA ALA A 195 -0.14 -12.62 12.86
C ALA A 195 1.11 -12.56 13.73
N ASP A 196 1.79 -11.40 13.70
CA ASP A 196 2.88 -11.09 14.60
C ASP A 196 2.41 -11.05 16.06
N ILE A 197 3.23 -11.56 16.98
CA ILE A 197 2.97 -11.52 18.42
C ILE A 197 3.66 -10.33 19.09
N ASP A 198 3.38 -10.10 20.38
CA ASP A 198 3.90 -8.93 21.11
C ASP A 198 5.43 -8.87 21.20
N SER A 199 6.12 -10.02 21.05
CA SER A 199 7.59 -10.11 21.02
C SER A 199 8.20 -9.96 19.62
N ASP A 200 7.38 -9.80 18.58
CA ASP A 200 7.84 -9.65 17.20
C ASP A 200 8.08 -8.18 16.84
N GLY A 201 9.08 -7.94 15.99
CA GLY A 201 9.45 -6.60 15.58
C GLY A 201 10.06 -5.77 16.72
N GLN A 202 9.91 -4.45 16.64
CA GLN A 202 10.44 -3.49 17.63
C GLN A 202 9.37 -2.57 18.23
N GLY A 203 8.10 -2.81 17.92
CA GLY A 203 6.97 -2.03 18.38
C GLY A 203 5.71 -2.35 17.61
N SER A 204 4.65 -1.56 17.82
CA SER A 204 3.38 -1.68 17.11
C SER A 204 2.91 -0.33 16.58
N LEU A 205 2.17 -0.37 15.48
CA LEU A 205 1.46 0.78 14.96
C LEU A 205 0.29 1.17 15.87
N VAL A 206 -0.07 2.46 15.83
CA VAL A 206 -1.23 3.02 16.52
C VAL A 206 -2.17 3.62 15.49
N PHE A 207 -3.44 3.25 15.59
CA PHE A 207 -4.46 3.63 14.61
C PHE A 207 -5.59 4.43 15.25
N VAL A 208 -6.19 5.30 14.45
CA VAL A 208 -7.47 5.93 14.75
C VAL A 208 -8.44 5.58 13.64
N ASP A 209 -9.58 5.01 14.02
CA ASP A 209 -10.64 4.63 13.09
C ASP A 209 -11.65 5.78 12.99
N SER A 210 -11.99 6.17 11.77
CA SER A 210 -12.97 7.24 11.46
C SER A 210 -12.74 8.56 12.20
N PRO A 211 -11.53 9.16 12.11
CA PRO A 211 -11.23 10.39 12.83
C PRO A 211 -12.15 11.54 12.40
N THR A 212 -12.53 12.37 13.37
CA THR A 212 -13.19 13.65 13.11
C THR A 212 -12.15 14.77 13.17
N ILE A 213 -12.03 15.51 12.07
CA ILE A 213 -11.26 16.75 12.01
C ILE A 213 -12.20 17.90 12.38
N GLU A 214 -11.88 18.59 13.47
CA GLU A 214 -12.59 19.76 13.96
C GLU A 214 -11.91 21.03 13.43
N PHE A 215 -12.62 21.86 12.67
CA PHE A 215 -12.12 23.15 12.17
C PHE A 215 -12.43 24.31 13.12
N GLY A 216 -13.30 24.06 14.11
CA GLY A 216 -13.80 25.04 15.06
C GLY A 216 -15.16 25.61 14.65
N ARG A 217 -15.79 26.39 15.55
CA ARG A 217 -17.12 27.03 15.34
C ARG A 217 -18.25 26.05 14.98
N GLY A 218 -18.12 24.78 15.38
CA GLY A 218 -19.09 23.72 15.07
C GLY A 218 -18.91 23.09 13.70
N GLU A 219 -17.87 23.45 12.94
CA GLU A 219 -17.52 22.82 11.68
C GLU A 219 -16.58 21.63 11.91
N SER A 220 -16.99 20.47 11.43
CA SER A 220 -16.20 19.24 11.49
C SER A 220 -16.43 18.38 10.27
N VAL A 221 -15.44 17.55 9.95
CA VAL A 221 -15.56 16.49 8.96
C VAL A 221 -15.08 15.20 9.59
N ARG A 222 -15.94 14.18 9.60
CA ARG A 222 -15.53 12.82 9.90
C ARG A 222 -14.97 12.20 8.62
N ILE A 223 -13.71 11.81 8.65
CA ILE A 223 -13.12 10.95 7.62
C ILE A 223 -13.84 9.60 7.72
N TRP A 224 -14.25 9.06 6.56
CA TRP A 224 -15.13 7.91 6.33
C TRP A 224 -15.29 6.92 7.49
N THR A 225 -16.53 6.46 7.74
CA THR A 225 -16.89 5.58 8.87
C THR A 225 -16.21 4.20 8.87
N THR A 226 -15.49 3.87 7.81
CA THR A 226 -14.77 2.60 7.62
C THR A 226 -13.29 2.79 7.33
N SER A 227 -12.77 4.02 7.44
CA SER A 227 -11.36 4.33 7.17
C SER A 227 -10.52 4.34 8.46
N ARG A 228 -9.38 3.66 8.40
CA ARG A 228 -8.35 3.62 9.43
C ARG A 228 -7.19 4.52 9.05
N CYS A 229 -6.78 5.41 9.96
CA CYS A 229 -5.64 6.31 9.79
C CYS A 229 -4.51 5.94 10.77
N LEU A 230 -3.27 6.12 10.34
CA LEU A 230 -2.08 5.94 11.18
C LEU A 230 -1.81 7.21 12.00
N VAL A 231 -1.56 7.08 13.31
CA VAL A 231 -1.38 8.23 14.22
C VAL A 231 0.02 8.86 14.14
N ASP A 232 1.03 8.09 13.72
CA ASP A 232 2.44 8.51 13.66
C ASP A 232 3.06 8.23 12.28
N ALA A 233 2.51 8.84 11.24
CA ALA A 233 2.93 8.64 9.84
C ALA A 233 4.27 9.34 9.50
#